data_AF-A0A5C8NF74-F1
#
_entry.id   AF-A0A5C8NF74-F1
#
_cell.length_a   1.000
_cell.length_b   1.000
_cell.length_c   1.000
_cell.angle_alpha   90.00
_cell.angle_beta   90.00
_cell.angle_gamma   90.00
#
_symmetry.space_group_name_H-M   'P 1'
#
loop_
_entity.id
_entity.type
_entity.pdbx_description
1 polymer ?
#
loop_
_entity_poly.entity_id
_entity_poly.type
_entity_poly.pdbx_seq_one_letter_code
_entity_poly.pdbx_strand_id
1 'polypeptide(L)'
;MSRPSWGARANRTVDGMTSRVDGRTVEVADRAAQVIALAVRVLRLPTLVLLVAPIPFEVATLLLVLAADGPARVLGLVVVAAMAAVTGAFGLRRARTLEAASVPTALATELGIAVSLSGKVDETRGVLEQIGGGGGARIFSRLRGLWNGVGMTGRWIDGVGDLPRARYFVPPRIGTTVTMTVAALWLVPISVVVLVFTLIGTVASTF
;
A
#
# COMPACT_ATOMS: atom_id res chain seq x y z
N MET A 1 11.54 39.15 -7.92
CA MET A 1 12.22 38.11 -7.12
C MET A 1 11.31 36.90 -7.01
N SER A 2 11.51 35.89 -7.85
CA SER A 2 10.63 34.71 -7.94
C SER A 2 11.16 33.61 -7.03
N ARG A 3 10.36 33.17 -6.05
CA ARG A 3 10.73 32.08 -5.14
C ARG A 3 10.92 30.78 -5.95
N PRO A 4 12.07 30.10 -5.85
CA PRO A 4 12.25 28.82 -6.52
C PRO A 4 11.26 27.81 -5.95
N SER A 5 10.42 27.26 -6.83
CA SER A 5 9.42 26.24 -6.52
C SER A 5 10.09 25.05 -5.83
N TRP A 6 9.40 24.48 -4.85
CA TRP A 6 9.91 23.34 -4.08
C TRP A 6 10.36 22.16 -4.98
N GLY A 7 9.68 21.96 -6.11
CA GLY A 7 10.07 20.98 -7.13
C GLY A 7 11.46 21.22 -7.73
N ALA A 8 11.85 22.46 -8.01
CA ALA A 8 13.17 22.80 -8.54
C ALA A 8 14.31 22.67 -7.51
N ARG A 9 13.97 22.60 -6.22
CA ARG A 9 14.93 22.25 -5.15
C ARG A 9 15.07 20.75 -5.02
N ALA A 10 13.95 20.01 -5.02
CA ALA A 10 13.99 18.54 -5.03
C ALA A 10 14.77 17.99 -6.23
N ASN A 11 14.54 18.53 -7.43
CA ASN A 11 15.24 18.08 -8.64
C ASN A 11 16.76 18.28 -8.60
N ARG A 12 17.24 19.40 -8.01
CA ARG A 12 18.69 19.66 -7.87
C ARG A 12 19.35 18.81 -6.79
N THR A 13 18.62 18.49 -5.73
CA THR A 13 19.09 17.55 -4.71
C THR A 13 19.18 16.13 -5.26
N VAL A 14 18.23 15.75 -6.12
CA VAL A 14 18.24 14.48 -6.86
C VAL A 14 19.42 14.43 -7.83
N ASP A 15 19.62 15.45 -8.67
CA ASP A 15 20.75 15.52 -9.62
C ASP A 15 22.13 15.46 -8.93
N GLY A 16 22.26 16.11 -7.78
CA GLY A 16 23.48 16.09 -6.97
C GLY A 16 23.74 14.75 -6.25
N MET A 17 22.70 13.96 -5.98
CA MET A 17 22.84 12.60 -5.43
C MET A 17 23.11 11.57 -6.51
N THR A 18 22.51 11.70 -7.70
CA THR A 18 22.74 10.79 -8.84
C THR A 18 24.20 10.74 -9.30
N SER A 19 24.98 11.81 -9.12
CA SER A 19 26.42 11.81 -9.44
C SER A 19 27.29 10.99 -8.47
N ARG A 20 26.75 10.57 -7.32
CA ARG A 20 27.44 9.71 -6.32
C ARG A 20 26.92 8.27 -6.28
N VAL A 21 25.94 7.93 -7.12
CA VAL A 21 25.41 6.57 -7.19
C VAL A 21 26.24 5.77 -8.18
N ASP A 22 27.02 4.80 -7.68
CA ASP A 22 27.75 3.86 -8.53
C ASP A 22 26.83 3.23 -9.58
N GLY A 23 27.32 3.04 -10.81
CA GLY A 23 26.52 2.47 -11.91
C GLY A 23 25.87 1.11 -11.57
N ARG A 24 26.50 0.34 -10.68
CA ARG A 24 25.96 -0.94 -10.18
C ARG A 24 24.73 -0.79 -9.27
N THR A 25 24.60 0.34 -8.55
CA THR A 25 23.43 0.64 -7.72
C THR A 25 22.24 1.07 -8.58
N VAL A 26 22.50 1.78 -9.69
CA VAL A 26 21.47 2.14 -10.67
C VAL A 26 20.88 0.90 -11.33
N GLU A 27 21.72 -0.04 -11.77
CA GLU A 27 21.29 -1.27 -12.43
C GLU A 27 20.43 -2.17 -11.52
N VAL A 28 20.81 -2.26 -10.25
CA VAL A 28 20.08 -3.00 -9.22
C VAL A 28 18.72 -2.34 -8.91
N ALA A 29 18.68 -1.01 -8.85
CA ALA A 29 17.43 -0.26 -8.63
C ALA A 29 16.48 -0.37 -9.83
N ASP A 30 16.99 -0.37 -11.05
CA ASP A 30 16.19 -0.54 -12.26
C ASP A 30 15.56 -1.94 -12.32
N ARG A 31 16.35 -2.98 -12.07
CA ARG A 31 15.84 -4.37 -11.99
C ARG A 31 14.77 -4.51 -10.90
N ALA A 32 14.97 -3.90 -9.73
CA ALA A 32 13.98 -3.91 -8.66
C ALA A 32 12.68 -3.21 -9.07
N ALA A 33 12.77 -2.04 -9.71
CA ALA A 33 11.60 -1.29 -10.18
C ALA A 33 10.81 -2.07 -11.22
N GLN A 34 11.47 -2.78 -12.14
CA GLN A 34 10.82 -3.63 -13.14
C GLN A 34 10.05 -4.79 -12.48
N VAL A 35 10.66 -5.47 -11.50
CA VAL A 35 10.00 -6.55 -10.74
C VAL A 35 8.80 -6.02 -9.95
N ILE A 36 8.94 -4.86 -9.29
CA ILE A 36 7.86 -4.21 -8.55
C ILE A 36 6.72 -3.82 -9.50
N ALA A 37 7.03 -3.22 -10.65
CA ALA A 37 6.03 -2.83 -11.64
C ALA A 37 5.27 -4.06 -12.18
N LEU A 38 5.98 -5.16 -12.44
CA LEU A 38 5.36 -6.44 -12.84
C LEU A 38 4.45 -6.98 -11.72
N ALA A 39 4.94 -7.03 -10.49
CA ALA A 39 4.17 -7.50 -9.34
C ALA A 39 2.89 -6.68 -9.13
N VAL A 40 3.00 -5.35 -9.20
CA VAL A 40 1.85 -4.43 -9.11
C VAL A 40 0.86 -4.66 -10.25
N ARG A 41 1.36 -4.90 -11.47
CA ARG A 41 0.51 -5.19 -12.64
C ARG A 41 -0.22 -6.52 -12.52
N VAL A 42 0.41 -7.55 -11.95
CA VAL A 42 -0.23 -8.85 -11.68
C VAL A 42 -1.27 -8.71 -10.57
N LEU A 43 -0.94 -7.99 -9.49
CA LEU A 43 -1.82 -7.80 -8.34
C LEU A 43 -2.98 -6.84 -8.59
N ARG A 44 -2.99 -6.10 -9.71
CA ARG A 44 -4.06 -5.13 -10.02
C ARG A 44 -5.45 -5.74 -10.07
N LEU A 45 -5.58 -6.97 -10.57
CA LEU A 45 -6.84 -7.70 -10.72
C LEU A 45 -7.32 -8.27 -9.38
N PRO A 46 -6.53 -9.07 -8.64
CA PRO A 46 -6.98 -9.60 -7.35
C PRO A 46 -7.29 -8.48 -6.35
N THR A 47 -6.51 -7.39 -6.35
CA THR A 47 -6.83 -6.22 -5.50
C THR A 47 -8.08 -5.47 -5.94
N LEU A 48 -8.45 -5.51 -7.23
CA LEU A 48 -9.71 -4.95 -7.70
C LEU A 48 -10.88 -5.82 -7.24
N VAL A 49 -10.76 -7.15 -7.33
CA VAL A 49 -11.77 -8.08 -6.84
C VAL A 49 -12.03 -7.86 -5.35
N LEU A 50 -10.97 -7.72 -4.53
CA LEU A 50 -11.11 -7.42 -3.11
C LEU A 50 -11.79 -6.07 -2.82
N LEU A 51 -11.61 -5.08 -3.71
CA LEU A 51 -12.27 -3.78 -3.56
C LEU A 51 -13.75 -3.83 -3.94
N VAL A 52 -14.10 -4.61 -4.98
CA VAL A 52 -15.46 -4.64 -5.54
C VAL A 52 -16.36 -5.68 -4.87
N ALA A 53 -15.80 -6.80 -4.42
CA ALA A 53 -16.53 -7.88 -3.77
C ALA A 53 -17.41 -7.46 -2.58
N PRO A 54 -16.97 -6.58 -1.64
CA PRO A 54 -17.80 -6.19 -0.50
C PRO A 54 -18.92 -5.19 -0.85
N ILE A 55 -18.77 -4.41 -1.93
CA ILE A 55 -19.69 -3.33 -2.33
C ILE A 55 -21.17 -3.76 -2.39
N PRO A 56 -21.57 -4.85 -3.10
CA PRO A 56 -22.97 -5.24 -3.16
C PRO A 56 -23.57 -5.55 -1.78
N PHE A 57 -22.78 -6.10 -0.85
CA PHE A 57 -23.23 -6.39 0.52
C PHE A 57 -23.36 -5.12 1.35
N GLU A 58 -22.41 -4.19 1.22
CA GLU A 58 -22.49 -2.87 1.86
C GLU A 58 -23.72 -2.09 1.38
N VAL A 59 -23.99 -2.08 0.07
CA VAL A 59 -25.15 -1.41 -0.54
C VAL A 59 -26.45 -2.05 -0.06
N ALA A 60 -26.55 -3.38 -0.08
CA ALA A 60 -27.74 -4.08 0.41
C ALA A 60 -27.99 -3.79 1.90
N THR A 61 -26.92 -3.79 2.72
CA THR A 61 -27.01 -3.44 4.15
C THR A 61 -27.49 -2.01 4.33
N LEU A 62 -26.95 -1.06 3.57
CA LEU A 62 -27.36 0.34 3.61
C LEU A 62 -28.86 0.49 3.32
N LEU A 63 -29.37 -0.17 2.28
CA LEU A 63 -30.78 -0.11 1.91
C LEU A 63 -31.69 -0.64 3.03
N LEU A 64 -31.32 -1.77 3.64
CA LEU A 64 -32.06 -2.34 4.78
C LEU A 64 -32.06 -1.39 6.00
N VAL A 65 -30.90 -0.81 6.31
CA VAL A 65 -30.75 0.14 7.42
C VAL A 65 -31.56 1.42 7.17
N LEU A 66 -31.61 1.92 5.93
CA LEU A 66 -32.40 3.10 5.58
C LEU A 66 -33.90 2.87 5.68
N ALA A 67 -34.36 1.63 5.51
CA ALA A 67 -35.75 1.22 5.68
C ALA A 67 -36.13 0.95 7.16
N ALA A 68 -35.16 0.84 8.07
CA ALA A 68 -35.41 0.63 9.48
C ALA A 68 -35.66 1.97 10.21
N ASP A 69 -36.35 1.89 11.36
CA ASP A 69 -36.61 3.04 12.22
C ASP A 69 -35.92 2.93 13.60
N GLY A 70 -35.80 4.06 14.28
CA GLY A 70 -35.32 4.13 15.65
C GLY A 70 -33.80 3.88 15.82
N PRO A 71 -33.36 3.40 16.99
CA PRO A 71 -31.93 3.27 17.31
C PRO A 71 -31.19 2.24 16.43
N ALA A 72 -31.91 1.25 15.90
CA ALA A 72 -31.35 0.25 14.99
C ALA A 72 -30.83 0.89 13.69
N ARG A 73 -31.53 1.89 13.15
CA ARG A 73 -31.07 2.66 11.98
C ARG A 73 -29.75 3.37 12.24
N VAL A 74 -29.63 4.04 13.39
CA VAL A 74 -28.41 4.78 13.75
C VAL A 74 -27.23 3.82 13.86
N LEU A 75 -27.40 2.71 14.57
CA LEU A 75 -26.35 1.69 14.72
C LEU A 75 -25.95 1.10 13.36
N GLY A 76 -26.94 0.76 12.52
CA GLY A 76 -26.70 0.24 11.17
C GLY A 76 -25.93 1.23 10.28
N LEU A 77 -26.23 2.53 10.36
CA LEU A 77 -25.52 3.54 9.58
C LEU A 77 -24.07 3.68 10.03
N VAL A 78 -23.78 3.57 11.33
CA VAL A 78 -22.40 3.56 11.84
C VAL A 78 -21.63 2.36 11.31
N VAL A 79 -22.24 1.17 11.29
CA VAL A 79 -21.61 -0.05 10.76
C VAL A 79 -21.33 0.08 9.26
N VAL A 80 -22.30 0.55 8.46
CA VAL A 80 -22.10 0.79 7.03
C VAL A 80 -21.02 1.84 6.77
N ALA A 81 -21.01 2.93 7.53
CA ALA A 81 -19.99 3.96 7.41
C ALA A 81 -18.58 3.41 7.72
N ALA A 82 -18.45 2.53 8.72
CA ALA A 82 -17.19 1.88 9.04
C ALA A 82 -16.70 0.96 7.90
N MET A 83 -17.60 0.15 7.32
CA MET A 83 -17.26 -0.70 6.17
C MET A 83 -16.83 0.14 4.96
N ALA A 84 -17.61 1.16 4.62
CA ALA A 84 -17.32 2.08 3.52
C ALA A 84 -15.99 2.82 3.73
N ALA A 85 -15.65 3.18 4.97
CA ALA A 85 -14.36 3.80 5.29
C ALA A 85 -13.18 2.86 4.99
N VAL A 86 -13.29 1.57 5.33
CA VAL A 86 -12.26 0.56 5.02
C VAL A 86 -12.14 0.37 3.50
N THR A 87 -13.27 0.19 2.80
CA THR A 87 -13.32 0.06 1.32
C THR A 87 -12.71 1.28 0.63
N GLY A 88 -13.12 2.48 1.03
CA GLY A 88 -12.62 3.74 0.47
C GLY A 88 -11.13 3.96 0.73
N ALA A 89 -10.67 3.70 1.95
CA ALA A 89 -9.26 3.85 2.29
C ALA A 89 -8.37 2.81 1.58
N PHE A 90 -8.85 1.57 1.41
CA PHE A 90 -8.16 0.56 0.60
C PHE A 90 -8.10 0.96 -0.88
N GLY A 91 -9.21 1.46 -1.44
CA GLY A 91 -9.29 1.96 -2.82
C GLY A 91 -8.33 3.13 -3.09
N LEU A 92 -8.30 4.11 -2.18
CA LEU A 92 -7.38 5.25 -2.28
C LEU A 92 -5.92 4.81 -2.24
N ARG A 93 -5.59 3.86 -1.37
CA ARG A 93 -4.23 3.31 -1.28
C ARG A 93 -3.85 2.53 -2.54
N ARG A 94 -4.76 1.69 -3.04
CA ARG A 94 -4.60 0.96 -4.30
C ARG A 94 -4.33 1.92 -5.46
N ALA A 95 -5.11 2.99 -5.60
CA ALA A 95 -4.92 3.98 -6.65
C ALA A 95 -3.53 4.63 -6.59
N ARG A 96 -3.09 5.07 -5.40
CA ARG A 96 -1.77 5.68 -5.18
C ARG A 96 -0.63 4.71 -5.47
N THR A 97 -0.77 3.43 -5.12
CA THR A 97 0.26 2.41 -5.44
C THR A 97 0.35 2.12 -6.93
N LEU A 98 -0.79 2.05 -7.63
CA LEU A 98 -0.83 1.88 -9.09
C LEU A 98 -0.22 3.08 -9.80
N GLU A 99 -0.53 4.30 -9.35
CA GLU A 99 0.05 5.53 -9.87
C GLU A 99 1.56 5.58 -9.64
N ALA A 100 2.03 5.23 -8.44
CA ALA A 100 3.46 5.17 -8.12
C ALA A 100 4.22 4.16 -8.99
N ALA A 101 3.59 3.06 -9.39
CA ALA A 101 4.19 2.04 -10.25
C ALA A 101 4.04 2.31 -11.76
N SER A 102 3.28 3.33 -12.15
CA SER A 102 2.99 3.63 -13.57
C SER A 102 4.19 4.19 -14.34
N VAL A 103 5.20 4.73 -13.64
CA VAL A 103 6.43 5.28 -14.21
C VAL A 103 7.64 4.54 -13.63
N PRO A 104 8.03 3.38 -14.20
CA PRO A 104 9.08 2.52 -13.64
C PRO A 104 10.44 3.19 -13.56
N THR A 105 10.79 4.04 -14.53
CA THR A 105 12.06 4.76 -14.58
C THR A 105 12.22 5.73 -13.40
N ALA A 106 11.16 6.49 -13.10
CA ALA A 106 11.15 7.40 -11.96
C ALA A 106 11.13 6.65 -10.62
N LEU A 107 10.46 5.50 -10.57
CA LEU A 107 10.51 4.59 -9.41
C LEU A 107 11.92 4.05 -9.18
N ALA A 108 12.64 3.65 -10.23
CA ALA A 108 14.03 3.18 -10.15
C ALA A 108 14.96 4.27 -9.59
N THR A 109 14.82 5.52 -10.03
CA THR A 109 15.57 6.65 -9.50
C THR A 109 15.30 6.87 -8.01
N GLU A 110 14.03 6.90 -7.61
CA GLU A 110 13.66 7.09 -6.20
C GLU A 110 14.12 5.92 -5.30
N LEU A 111 14.09 4.69 -5.81
CA LEU A 111 14.64 3.52 -5.11
C LEU A 111 16.17 3.61 -4.98
N GLY A 112 16.88 4.04 -6.02
CA GLY A 112 18.33 4.28 -5.96
C GLY A 112 18.72 5.30 -4.88
N ILE A 113 17.94 6.39 -4.77
CA ILE A 113 18.10 7.39 -3.70
C ILE A 113 17.82 6.77 -2.34
N ALA A 114 16.71 6.04 -2.16
CA ALA A 114 16.37 5.39 -0.90
C ALA A 114 17.45 4.39 -0.42
N VAL A 115 18.08 3.66 -1.35
CA VAL A 115 19.20 2.75 -1.08
C VAL A 115 20.45 3.52 -0.70
N SER A 116 20.81 4.60 -1.42
CA SER A 116 21.96 5.44 -1.06
C SER A 116 21.82 6.07 0.33
N LEU A 117 20.59 6.46 0.71
CA LEU A 117 20.28 7.02 2.03
C LEU A 117 20.37 5.98 3.15
N SER A 118 20.21 4.70 2.85
CA SER A 118 20.26 3.62 3.84
C SER A 118 21.69 3.35 4.36
N GLY A 119 22.72 3.79 3.63
CA GLY A 119 24.13 3.53 3.95
C GLY A 119 24.55 2.04 3.90
N LYS A 120 23.64 1.13 3.53
CA LYS A 120 23.81 -0.33 3.55
C LYS A 120 23.66 -0.94 2.15
N VAL A 121 24.46 -0.43 1.22
CA VAL A 121 24.38 -0.78 -0.21
C VAL A 121 24.65 -2.27 -0.45
N ASP A 122 25.62 -2.87 0.25
CA ASP A 122 26.00 -4.27 0.01
C ASP A 122 25.03 -5.29 0.61
N GLU A 123 24.42 -4.99 1.77
CA GLU A 123 23.37 -5.82 2.38
C GLU A 123 22.09 -5.83 1.51
N THR A 124 21.76 -4.69 0.91
CA THR A 124 20.57 -4.53 0.05
C THR A 124 20.78 -5.20 -1.32
N ARG A 125 22.01 -5.19 -1.85
CA ARG A 125 22.39 -5.90 -3.09
C ARG A 125 22.17 -7.42 -2.98
N GLY A 126 22.59 -8.04 -1.87
CA GLY A 126 22.40 -9.48 -1.66
C GLY A 126 20.92 -9.91 -1.60
N VAL A 127 20.04 -9.02 -1.13
CA VAL A 127 18.58 -9.26 -1.10
C VAL A 127 17.98 -9.14 -2.50
N LEU A 128 18.43 -8.16 -3.30
CA LEU A 128 17.93 -7.95 -4.66
C LEU A 128 18.40 -9.06 -5.63
N GLU A 129 19.60 -9.61 -5.43
CA GLU A 129 20.05 -10.83 -6.12
C GLU A 129 19.23 -12.06 -5.70
N GLN A 130 18.86 -12.19 -4.41
CA GLN A 130 18.02 -13.30 -3.93
C GLN A 130 16.57 -13.21 -4.40
N ILE A 131 16.02 -12.03 -4.65
CA ILE A 131 14.67 -11.87 -5.21
C ILE A 131 14.60 -12.38 -6.67
N GLY A 132 15.74 -12.40 -7.38
CA GLY A 132 15.86 -13.03 -8.70
C GLY A 132 15.88 -14.56 -8.68
N GLY A 133 16.15 -15.19 -7.52
CA GLY A 133 16.21 -16.65 -7.35
C GLY A 133 14.97 -17.19 -6.62
N GLY A 134 14.05 -17.80 -7.36
CA GLY A 134 12.71 -18.19 -6.90
C GLY A 134 12.64 -18.90 -5.53
N GLY A 135 11.76 -18.40 -4.65
CA GLY A 135 11.46 -19.01 -3.33
C GLY A 135 10.62 -18.15 -2.39
N GLY A 136 9.41 -17.77 -2.79
CA GLY A 136 8.62 -16.69 -2.14
C GLY A 136 8.42 -16.77 -0.62
N ALA A 137 8.16 -17.94 -0.03
CA ALA A 137 7.87 -18.06 1.40
C ALA A 137 9.11 -17.92 2.30
N ARG A 138 10.25 -18.45 1.86
CA ARG A 138 11.54 -18.40 2.60
C ARG A 138 12.22 -17.05 2.42
N ILE A 139 11.98 -16.38 1.30
CA ILE A 139 12.39 -15.00 1.03
C ILE A 139 11.64 -14.03 1.95
N PHE A 140 10.34 -14.21 2.16
CA PHE A 140 9.53 -13.31 3.01
C PHE A 140 9.93 -13.35 4.49
N SER A 141 10.23 -14.54 5.04
CA SER A 141 10.69 -14.67 6.44
C SER A 141 12.09 -14.10 6.64
N ARG A 142 13.00 -14.25 5.66
CA ARG A 142 14.34 -13.67 5.68
C ARG A 142 14.33 -12.16 5.50
N LEU A 143 13.51 -11.63 4.59
CA LEU A 143 13.25 -10.21 4.45
C LEU A 143 12.78 -9.63 5.79
N ARG A 144 11.78 -10.25 6.42
CA ARG A 144 11.26 -9.81 7.72
C ARG A 144 12.33 -9.83 8.81
N GLY A 145 13.19 -10.85 8.84
CA GLY A 145 14.32 -10.94 9.79
C GLY A 145 15.37 -9.84 9.56
N LEU A 146 15.70 -9.54 8.31
CA LEU A 146 16.65 -8.48 7.96
C LEU A 146 16.09 -7.09 8.32
N TRP A 147 14.81 -6.85 8.04
CA TRP A 147 14.15 -5.57 8.35
C TRP A 147 13.99 -5.32 9.85
N ASN A 148 13.87 -6.37 10.66
CA ASN A 148 13.90 -6.25 12.12
C ASN A 148 15.32 -6.00 12.66
N GLY A 149 16.37 -6.36 11.92
CA GLY A 149 17.77 -6.16 12.31
C GLY A 149 18.40 -4.87 11.79
N VAL A 150 17.85 -4.29 10.71
CA VAL A 150 18.24 -2.96 10.22
C VAL A 150 17.64 -1.92 11.16
N GLY A 151 18.43 -1.42 12.11
CA GLY A 151 18.08 -0.23 12.89
C GLY A 151 17.81 0.94 11.95
N MET A 152 16.55 1.16 11.61
CA MET A 152 16.09 2.25 10.74
C MET A 152 16.35 3.55 11.49
N THR A 153 17.43 4.25 11.14
CA THR A 153 17.71 5.57 11.71
C THR A 153 16.55 6.52 11.36
N GLY A 154 16.09 7.34 12.32
CA GLY A 154 14.96 8.25 12.08
C GLY A 154 15.14 9.13 10.84
N ARG A 155 16.39 9.53 10.56
CA ARG A 155 16.79 10.31 9.38
C ARG A 155 16.51 9.61 8.03
N TRP A 156 16.59 8.28 7.99
CA TRP A 156 16.24 7.52 6.79
C TRP A 156 14.72 7.40 6.61
N ILE A 157 13.98 7.24 7.71
CA ILE A 157 12.51 7.22 7.68
C ILE A 157 11.96 8.56 7.15
N ASP A 158 12.52 9.67 7.63
CA ASP A 158 12.14 11.01 7.18
C ASP A 158 12.48 11.23 5.70
N GLY A 159 13.72 10.90 5.30
CA GLY A 159 14.18 11.07 3.92
C GLY A 159 13.43 10.22 2.89
N VAL A 160 13.02 9.00 3.26
CA VAL A 160 12.16 8.16 2.40
C VAL A 160 10.71 8.66 2.40
N GLY A 161 10.22 9.20 3.52
CA GLY A 161 8.87 9.73 3.63
C GLY A 161 8.58 10.85 2.61
N ASP A 162 9.61 11.61 2.26
CA ASP A 162 9.58 12.69 1.28
C ASP A 162 9.55 12.21 -0.19
N LEU A 163 9.88 10.95 -0.46
CA LEU A 163 9.87 10.40 -1.82
C LEU A 163 8.44 10.04 -2.26
N PRO A 164 7.90 10.65 -3.33
CA PRO A 164 6.49 10.52 -3.67
C PRO A 164 6.06 9.10 -4.05
N ARG A 165 6.92 8.33 -4.72
CA ARG A 165 6.62 6.97 -5.21
C ARG A 165 7.28 5.89 -4.36
N ALA A 166 8.56 6.04 -4.00
CA ALA A 166 9.29 5.02 -3.26
C ALA A 166 8.71 4.77 -1.85
N ARG A 167 8.11 5.78 -1.20
CA ARG A 167 7.54 5.66 0.16
C ARG A 167 6.52 4.53 0.34
N TYR A 168 5.87 4.06 -0.72
CA TYR A 168 4.89 2.96 -0.64
C TYR A 168 5.51 1.57 -0.60
N PHE A 169 6.79 1.46 -0.99
CA PHE A 169 7.53 0.20 -1.11
C PHE A 169 8.58 0.01 -0.01
N VAL A 170 8.58 0.88 1.01
CA VAL A 170 9.57 0.90 2.09
C VAL A 170 8.88 0.55 3.43
N PRO A 171 9.56 -0.12 4.39
CA PRO A 171 8.95 -0.86 5.49
C PRO A 171 7.95 -0.13 6.40
N PRO A 172 8.08 1.17 6.77
CA PRO A 172 7.11 1.77 7.67
C PRO A 172 5.70 1.80 7.05
N ARG A 173 5.61 1.81 5.71
CA ARG A 173 4.34 1.71 4.99
C ARG A 173 4.00 0.30 4.49
N ILE A 174 4.95 -0.63 4.40
CA ILE A 174 4.64 -2.03 4.08
C ILE A 174 3.75 -2.63 5.17
N GLY A 175 4.08 -2.42 6.44
CA GLY A 175 3.28 -2.92 7.56
C GLY A 175 1.83 -2.44 7.50
N THR A 176 1.62 -1.16 7.23
CA THR A 176 0.27 -0.59 7.08
C THR A 176 -0.41 -1.07 5.79
N THR A 177 0.30 -1.39 4.72
CA THR A 177 -0.30 -1.98 3.50
C THR A 177 -0.79 -3.40 3.78
N VAL A 178 0.00 -4.20 4.50
CA VAL A 178 -0.37 -5.57 4.88
C VAL A 178 -1.60 -5.56 5.78
N THR A 179 -1.62 -4.73 6.83
CA THR A 179 -2.80 -4.63 7.71
C THR A 179 -4.03 -4.16 6.95
N MET A 180 -3.90 -3.18 6.05
CA MET A 180 -4.99 -2.72 5.20
C MET A 180 -5.51 -3.83 4.28
N THR A 181 -4.61 -4.63 3.71
CA THR A 181 -4.97 -5.73 2.80
C THR A 181 -5.67 -6.85 3.56
N VAL A 182 -5.20 -7.17 4.77
CA VAL A 182 -5.87 -8.13 5.66
C VAL A 182 -7.25 -7.62 6.08
N ALA A 183 -7.37 -6.33 6.40
CA ALA A 183 -8.66 -5.72 6.72
C ALA A 183 -9.62 -5.79 5.53
N ALA A 184 -9.17 -5.43 4.32
CA ALA A 184 -9.98 -5.53 3.10
C ALA A 184 -10.35 -6.99 2.76
N LEU A 185 -9.46 -7.95 3.01
CA LEU A 185 -9.75 -9.38 2.85
C LEU A 185 -10.86 -9.84 3.80
N TRP A 186 -10.79 -9.45 5.07
CA TRP A 186 -11.81 -9.77 6.07
C TRP A 186 -13.11 -9.01 5.88
N LEU A 187 -13.08 -7.87 5.19
CA LEU A 187 -14.27 -7.07 4.93
C LEU A 187 -15.31 -7.86 4.13
N VAL A 188 -14.89 -8.74 3.22
CA VAL A 188 -15.81 -9.57 2.43
C VAL A 188 -16.67 -10.46 3.32
N PRO A 189 -16.14 -11.41 4.13
CA PRO A 189 -16.97 -12.23 5.00
C PRO A 189 -17.70 -11.41 6.08
N ILE A 190 -17.11 -10.33 6.60
CA ILE A 190 -17.79 -9.46 7.57
C ILE A 190 -19.03 -8.81 6.96
N SER A 191 -18.93 -8.27 5.74
CA SER A 191 -20.05 -7.62 5.06
C SER A 191 -21.21 -8.59 4.80
N VAL A 192 -20.91 -9.86 4.51
CA VAL A 192 -21.92 -10.93 4.39
C VAL A 192 -22.62 -11.18 5.73
N VAL A 193 -21.85 -11.34 6.80
CA VAL A 193 -22.40 -11.59 8.15
C VAL A 193 -23.27 -10.42 8.61
N VAL A 194 -22.80 -9.18 8.43
CA VAL A 194 -23.55 -7.97 8.76
C VAL A 194 -24.85 -7.90 7.96
N LEU A 195 -24.81 -8.18 6.66
CA LEU A 195 -26.01 -8.21 5.82
C LEU A 195 -27.03 -9.21 6.35
N VAL A 196 -26.60 -10.44 6.66
CA VAL A 196 -27.48 -11.50 7.17
C VAL A 196 -28.13 -11.09 8.49
N PHE A 197 -27.36 -10.56 9.44
CA PHE A 197 -27.92 -10.09 10.71
C PHE A 197 -28.86 -8.90 10.54
N THR A 198 -28.54 -7.98 9.64
CA THR A 198 -29.39 -6.84 9.33
C THR A 198 -30.71 -7.32 8.75
N LEU A 199 -30.67 -8.26 7.79
CA LEU A 199 -31.86 -8.86 7.19
C LEU A 199 -32.74 -9.57 8.24
N ILE A 200 -32.14 -10.39 9.10
CA ILE A 200 -32.88 -11.07 10.19
C ILE A 200 -33.52 -10.05 11.12
N GLY A 201 -32.78 -9.01 11.51
CA GLY A 201 -33.29 -7.95 12.37
C GLY A 201 -34.47 -7.21 11.75
N THR A 202 -34.37 -6.84 10.47
CA THR A 202 -35.45 -6.19 9.73
C THR A 202 -36.70 -7.06 9.65
N VAL A 203 -36.55 -8.36 9.38
CA VAL A 203 -37.69 -9.29 9.31
C VAL A 203 -38.32 -9.47 10.70
N ALA A 204 -37.51 -9.65 11.75
CA ALA A 204 -37.99 -9.85 13.11
C ALA A 204 -38.70 -8.62 13.70
N SER A 205 -38.35 -7.41 13.27
CA SER A 205 -39.04 -6.17 13.68
C SER A 205 -40.33 -5.89 12.90
N THR A 206 -40.60 -6.65 11.84
CA THR A 206 -41.78 -6.46 10.97
C THR A 206 -42.97 -7.35 11.40
N PHE A 207 -42.74 -8.34 12.27
CA PHE A 207 -43.78 -9.16 12.92
C PHE A 207 -44.08 -8.64 14.33
#